data_AF-A0A315R8H3-F1
#
_entry.id   AF-A0A315R8H3-F1
#
_cell.length_a   1.000
_cell.length_b   1.000
_cell.length_c   1.000
_cell.angle_alpha   90.00
_cell.angle_beta   90.00
_cell.angle_gamma   90.00
#
_symmetry.space_group_name_H-M   'P 1'
#
loop_
_entity.id
_entity.type
_entity.pdbx_description
1 polymer ?
#
loop_
_entity_poly.entity_id
_entity_poly.type
_entity_poly.pdbx_seq_one_letter_code
_entity_poly.pdbx_strand_id
1 'polypeptide(L)'
;MVLKKIKDKRKKLIILFIICLFIFTAAVNAENYNVIFNHLDAAGDDYGPGNYLYPQNHIFQNKGNLFDLQSMTIFESKSEYKIRFSFSNLTDPWGAKYGFSLPLLEIYIDNNSTGSNQLFHSGAGVSFDPDFNWNKFIKISGWWIRAFNPDSQKENLLNINELSLNEPGVNNNFSLNKKDNDIFLILPKSEIKSLDNSKIVVMVGSFDPFGYDHFRSLSKSKSYWQIYSGNEIPLTKAPRVLDILVPGGSSQKEILKGELPAIPYLEIDTDIAAVEPTIIDYLKPINKISVSILLFYIFLLIFVIYRFKYHN
;
A
#
# COMPACT_ATOMS: atom_id res chain seq x y z
N MET A 1 3.79 -40.20 -7.75
CA MET A 1 3.12 -41.52 -7.70
C MET A 1 2.59 -41.99 -9.07
N VAL A 2 2.06 -41.10 -9.93
CA VAL A 2 1.48 -41.42 -11.26
C VAL A 2 2.50 -41.95 -12.28
N LEU A 3 3.72 -41.39 -12.32
CA LEU A 3 4.76 -41.79 -13.27
C LEU A 3 5.13 -43.28 -13.16
N LYS A 4 5.13 -43.90 -11.97
CA LYS A 4 5.54 -45.30 -11.79
C LYS A 4 4.66 -46.31 -12.56
N LYS A 5 3.38 -46.01 -12.81
CA LYS A 5 2.43 -46.91 -13.49
C LYS A 5 2.56 -46.94 -15.02
N ILE A 6 3.33 -46.04 -15.63
CA ILE A 6 3.46 -45.94 -17.09
C ILE A 6 4.60 -46.86 -17.56
N LYS A 7 4.26 -47.96 -18.24
CA LYS A 7 5.24 -48.95 -18.77
C LYS A 7 6.02 -48.44 -19.98
N ASP A 8 5.40 -47.59 -20.80
CA ASP A 8 6.02 -47.04 -22.00
C ASP A 8 6.99 -45.91 -21.64
N LYS A 9 8.28 -46.15 -21.87
CA LYS A 9 9.36 -45.18 -21.62
C LYS A 9 9.16 -43.87 -22.41
N ARG A 10 8.56 -43.92 -23.61
CA ARG A 10 8.30 -42.72 -24.43
C ARG A 10 7.20 -41.86 -23.79
N LYS A 11 6.12 -42.47 -23.30
CA LYS A 11 5.03 -41.76 -22.62
C LYS A 11 5.45 -41.15 -21.29
N LYS A 12 6.34 -41.82 -20.53
CA LYS A 12 6.97 -41.24 -19.32
C LYS A 12 7.76 -39.98 -19.62
N LEU A 13 8.58 -40.02 -20.67
CA LEU A 13 9.43 -38.90 -21.06
C LEU A 13 8.59 -37.70 -21.52
N ILE A 14 7.52 -37.95 -22.30
CA ILE A 14 6.59 -36.90 -22.76
C ILE A 14 5.87 -36.25 -21.58
N ILE A 15 5.40 -37.01 -20.59
CA ILE A 15 4.71 -36.46 -19.42
C ILE A 15 5.67 -35.68 -18.51
N LEU A 16 6.89 -36.17 -18.30
CA LEU A 16 7.92 -35.43 -17.55
C LEU A 16 8.30 -34.13 -18.26
N PHE A 17 8.31 -34.15 -19.60
CA PHE A 17 8.58 -32.99 -20.45
C PHE A 17 7.45 -31.96 -20.41
N ILE A 18 6.18 -32.38 -20.47
CA ILE A 18 5.01 -31.50 -20.29
C ILE A 18 5.00 -30.86 -18.89
N ILE A 19 5.35 -31.63 -17.86
CA ILE A 19 5.49 -31.11 -16.49
C ILE A 19 6.62 -30.07 -16.43
N CYS A 20 7.78 -30.32 -17.04
CA CYS A 20 8.85 -29.31 -17.11
C CYS A 20 8.46 -28.07 -17.91
N LEU A 21 7.70 -28.20 -19.00
CA LEU A 21 7.20 -27.08 -19.79
C LEU A 21 6.24 -26.20 -18.98
N PHE A 22 5.36 -26.82 -18.18
CA PHE A 22 4.42 -26.12 -17.29
C PHE A 22 5.11 -25.48 -16.07
N ILE A 23 6.22 -26.05 -15.59
CA ILE A 23 7.01 -25.45 -14.50
C ILE A 23 7.82 -24.25 -15.01
N PHE A 24 8.24 -24.24 -16.29
CA PHE A 24 9.07 -23.16 -16.86
C PHE A 24 8.29 -21.90 -17.26
N THR A 25 7.01 -22.00 -17.64
CA THR A 25 6.19 -20.83 -17.97
C THR A 25 5.81 -20.01 -16.73
N ALA A 26 5.78 -20.63 -15.55
CA ALA A 26 5.46 -19.96 -14.29
C ALA A 26 6.56 -18.97 -13.80
N ALA A 27 7.78 -19.05 -14.34
CA ALA A 27 8.90 -18.22 -13.90
C ALA A 27 9.01 -16.85 -14.61
N VAL A 28 8.15 -16.54 -15.58
CA VAL A 28 8.36 -15.39 -16.49
C VAL A 28 7.47 -14.17 -16.20
N ASN A 29 6.51 -14.26 -15.26
CA ASN A 29 5.62 -13.14 -14.93
C ASN A 29 5.78 -12.65 -13.48
N ALA A 30 7.00 -12.51 -12.98
CA ALA A 30 7.22 -11.53 -11.92
C ALA A 30 7.27 -10.16 -12.61
N GLU A 31 6.29 -9.29 -12.33
CA GLU A 31 6.44 -7.88 -12.68
C GLU A 31 7.72 -7.37 -12.02
N ASN A 32 8.66 -6.89 -12.84
CA ASN A 32 9.87 -6.28 -12.34
C ASN A 32 9.48 -4.91 -11.76
N TYR A 33 9.48 -4.81 -10.44
CA TYR A 33 9.36 -3.52 -9.76
C TYR A 33 10.74 -3.01 -9.35
N ASN A 34 10.96 -1.71 -9.53
CA ASN A 34 12.12 -0.99 -9.00
C ASN A 34 11.69 -0.20 -7.75
N VAL A 35 12.55 -0.12 -6.74
CA VAL A 35 12.31 0.78 -5.60
C VAL A 35 12.66 2.19 -6.06
N ILE A 36 11.69 3.11 -5.99
CA ILE A 36 11.90 4.53 -6.34
C ILE A 36 11.89 5.44 -5.12
N PHE A 37 11.38 4.96 -3.99
CA PHE A 37 11.35 5.71 -2.75
C PHE A 37 11.32 4.76 -1.55
N ASN A 38 12.06 5.10 -0.50
CA ASN A 38 11.98 4.41 0.77
C ASN A 38 12.19 5.41 1.91
N HIS A 39 11.22 5.49 2.81
CA HIS A 39 11.27 6.33 3.99
C HIS A 39 11.05 5.49 5.23
N LEU A 40 11.91 5.68 6.23
CA LEU A 40 11.80 5.04 7.54
C LEU A 40 11.16 6.02 8.52
N ASP A 41 10.45 5.46 9.48
CA ASP A 41 9.84 6.21 10.57
C ASP A 41 10.36 5.75 11.93
N ALA A 42 10.13 6.56 12.95
CA ALA A 42 10.57 6.25 14.30
C ALA A 42 9.67 5.18 14.94
N ALA A 43 10.23 4.07 15.40
CA ALA A 43 9.42 3.02 16.01
C ALA A 43 8.79 3.48 17.34
N GLY A 44 7.51 3.16 17.52
CA GLY A 44 6.77 3.32 18.77
C GLY A 44 6.38 4.77 19.07
N ASP A 45 6.23 5.62 18.05
CA ASP A 45 5.85 7.02 18.20
C ASP A 45 4.37 7.32 17.93
N ASP A 46 3.52 6.29 17.86
CA ASP A 46 2.09 6.34 17.55
C ASP A 46 1.17 6.91 18.65
N TYR A 47 1.69 7.91 19.35
CA TYR A 47 1.08 8.68 20.42
C TYR A 47 0.76 10.13 19.99
N GLY A 48 0.69 10.37 18.67
CA GLY A 48 0.39 11.67 18.06
C GLY A 48 1.28 12.79 18.62
N PRO A 49 0.72 13.86 19.22
CA PRO A 49 1.48 14.97 19.78
C PRO A 49 2.27 14.66 21.07
N GLY A 50 2.50 13.37 21.39
CA GLY A 50 3.33 12.95 22.52
C GLY A 50 2.58 12.64 23.81
N ASN A 51 1.26 12.78 23.83
CA ASN A 51 0.45 12.59 25.04
C ASN A 51 -0.89 11.91 24.78
N TYR A 52 -1.00 11.18 23.67
CA TYR A 52 -2.15 10.34 23.42
C TYR A 52 -1.96 8.97 24.05
N LEU A 53 -3.07 8.42 24.55
CA LEU A 53 -3.11 7.04 25.02
C LEU A 53 -4.27 6.33 24.34
N TYR A 54 -4.05 5.06 24.03
CA TYR A 54 -5.05 4.21 23.42
C TYR A 54 -6.33 4.10 24.26
N PRO A 55 -7.46 3.80 23.61
CA PRO A 55 -8.70 3.46 24.31
C PRO A 55 -8.53 2.27 25.25
N GLN A 56 -9.39 2.20 26.26
CA GLN A 56 -9.33 1.16 27.28
C GLN A 56 -9.94 -0.19 26.85
N ASN A 57 -10.54 -0.28 25.67
CA ASN A 57 -11.00 -1.56 25.17
C ASN A 57 -9.82 -2.52 24.92
N HIS A 58 -10.03 -3.81 25.27
CA HIS A 58 -9.03 -4.88 25.15
C HIS A 58 -8.47 -5.10 23.73
N ILE A 59 -9.17 -4.64 22.69
CA ILE A 59 -8.64 -4.70 21.32
C ILE A 59 -7.48 -3.71 21.11
N PHE A 60 -7.40 -2.65 21.92
CA PHE A 60 -6.32 -1.67 21.90
C PHE A 60 -5.35 -1.89 23.07
N GLN A 61 -5.88 -2.11 24.28
CA GLN A 61 -5.07 -2.25 25.47
C GLN A 61 -4.08 -3.41 25.36
N ASN A 62 -2.86 -3.17 25.84
CA ASN A 62 -1.77 -4.14 25.92
C ASN A 62 -1.34 -4.74 24.57
N LYS A 63 -1.77 -4.16 23.44
CA LYS A 63 -1.31 -4.57 22.11
C LYS A 63 -0.03 -3.85 21.71
N GLY A 64 0.09 -2.56 22.05
CA GLY A 64 1.19 -1.67 21.66
C GLY A 64 1.29 -1.48 20.14
N ASN A 65 1.71 -0.29 19.70
CA ASN A 65 2.17 -0.04 18.34
C ASN A 65 1.18 -0.47 17.22
N LEU A 66 -0.12 -0.31 17.48
CA LEU A 66 -1.20 -0.65 16.56
C LEU A 66 -1.35 0.35 15.40
N PHE A 67 -0.79 1.55 15.54
CA PHE A 67 -0.84 2.62 14.55
C PHE A 67 0.55 3.10 14.11
N ASP A 68 1.60 2.53 14.73
CA ASP A 68 3.04 2.72 14.47
C ASP A 68 3.43 2.20 13.07
N LEU A 69 3.51 3.13 12.13
CA LEU A 69 4.00 2.93 10.79
C LEU A 69 5.53 3.01 10.84
N GLN A 70 6.22 1.94 10.45
CA GLN A 70 7.69 1.89 10.55
C GLN A 70 8.39 2.34 9.27
N SER A 71 7.71 2.24 8.13
CA SER A 71 8.26 2.66 6.84
C SER A 71 7.21 2.73 5.74
N MET A 72 7.52 3.52 4.73
CA MET A 72 6.87 3.48 3.42
C MET A 72 7.89 3.23 2.32
N THR A 73 7.62 2.26 1.45
CA THR A 73 8.42 1.99 0.25
C THR A 73 7.53 2.08 -0.99
N ILE A 74 7.94 2.88 -1.98
CA ILE A 74 7.25 2.96 -3.28
C ILE A 74 8.06 2.16 -4.29
N PHE A 75 7.38 1.20 -4.88
CA PHE A 75 7.85 0.37 -5.96
C PHE A 75 7.18 0.81 -7.26
N GLU A 76 7.94 0.82 -8.35
CA GLU A 76 7.48 1.24 -9.66
C GLU A 76 7.69 0.11 -10.69
N SER A 77 6.63 -0.21 -11.44
CA SER A 77 6.72 -1.02 -12.66
C SER A 77 6.45 -0.15 -13.89
N LYS A 78 6.34 -0.79 -15.06
CA LYS A 78 6.01 -0.07 -16.30
C LYS A 78 4.61 0.53 -16.29
N SER A 79 3.65 -0.11 -15.61
CA SER A 79 2.22 0.23 -15.69
C SER A 79 1.61 0.70 -14.39
N GLU A 80 2.24 0.41 -13.25
CA GLU A 80 1.67 0.67 -11.94
C GLU A 80 2.72 1.01 -10.89
N TYR A 81 2.25 1.57 -9.79
CA TYR A 81 3.00 1.65 -8.54
C TYR A 81 2.47 0.62 -7.56
N LYS A 82 3.37 0.16 -6.70
CA LYS A 82 3.05 -0.62 -5.53
C LYS A 82 3.65 0.08 -4.32
N ILE A 83 2.82 0.52 -3.39
CA ILE A 83 3.25 1.20 -2.16
C ILE A 83 3.12 0.21 -1.01
N ARG A 84 4.22 -0.03 -0.30
CA ARG A 84 4.22 -0.82 0.94
C ARG A 84 4.24 0.13 2.12
N PHE A 85 3.29 -0.04 3.03
CA PHE A 85 3.27 0.54 4.37
C PHE A 85 3.57 -0.57 5.36
N SER A 86 4.73 -0.52 6.03
CA SER A 86 5.15 -1.56 6.97
C SER A 86 4.82 -1.08 8.38
N PHE A 87 3.92 -1.78 9.08
CA PHE A 87 3.53 -1.44 10.44
C PHE A 87 4.26 -2.31 11.46
N SER A 88 4.35 -1.80 12.68
CA SER A 88 4.85 -2.54 13.84
C SER A 88 3.93 -3.72 14.19
N ASN A 89 2.62 -3.48 14.22
CA ASN A 89 1.62 -4.50 14.56
C ASN A 89 0.25 -4.22 13.90
N LEU A 90 -0.17 -5.09 12.97
CA LEU A 90 -1.52 -5.03 12.39
C LEU A 90 -2.41 -6.12 12.96
N THR A 91 -3.57 -5.69 13.48
CA THR A 91 -4.59 -6.60 14.02
C THR A 91 -5.93 -6.44 13.31
N ASP A 92 -6.73 -7.48 13.38
CA ASP A 92 -8.06 -7.53 12.78
C ASP A 92 -9.15 -8.03 13.75
N PRO A 93 -9.40 -7.32 14.86
CA PRO A 93 -10.47 -7.69 15.80
C PRO A 93 -11.88 -7.75 15.20
N TRP A 94 -12.11 -7.13 14.03
CA TRP A 94 -13.44 -7.04 13.42
C TRP A 94 -13.60 -7.84 12.13
N GLY A 95 -12.59 -8.60 11.71
CA GLY A 95 -12.67 -9.45 10.51
C GLY A 95 -12.89 -8.65 9.23
N ALA A 96 -12.15 -7.56 9.07
CA ALA A 96 -12.29 -6.64 7.96
C ALA A 96 -11.83 -7.27 6.63
N LYS A 97 -12.34 -6.74 5.50
CA LYS A 97 -12.10 -7.26 4.14
C LYS A 97 -10.61 -7.44 3.81
N TYR A 98 -9.77 -6.51 4.23
CA TYR A 98 -8.34 -6.48 3.93
C TYR A 98 -7.46 -7.02 5.06
N GLY A 99 -8.05 -7.64 6.08
CA GLY A 99 -7.32 -8.36 7.14
C GLY A 99 -6.62 -7.47 8.18
N PHE A 100 -7.02 -6.20 8.30
CA PHE A 100 -6.67 -5.29 9.38
C PHE A 100 -7.87 -4.38 9.67
N SER A 101 -8.03 -3.93 10.91
CA SER A 101 -9.26 -3.25 11.35
C SER A 101 -9.05 -1.83 11.87
N LEU A 102 -7.90 -1.56 12.50
CA LEU A 102 -7.77 -0.40 13.38
C LEU A 102 -7.15 0.83 12.70
N PRO A 103 -6.08 0.72 11.89
CA PRO A 103 -5.52 1.89 11.21
C PRO A 103 -6.46 2.49 10.16
N LEU A 104 -6.47 3.81 10.09
CA LEU A 104 -6.98 4.60 8.98
C LEU A 104 -5.79 5.31 8.32
N LEU A 105 -5.48 4.97 7.08
CA LEU A 105 -4.39 5.60 6.32
C LEU A 105 -4.96 6.72 5.45
N GLU A 106 -4.31 7.88 5.49
CA GLU A 106 -4.56 9.00 4.58
C GLU A 106 -3.28 9.38 3.86
N ILE A 107 -3.33 9.38 2.53
CA ILE A 107 -2.20 9.66 1.65
C ILE A 107 -2.59 10.78 0.70
N TYR A 108 -1.90 11.90 0.77
CA TYR A 108 -2.06 13.01 -0.17
C TYR A 108 -0.83 13.09 -1.05
N ILE A 109 -1.03 13.25 -2.35
CA ILE A 109 0.03 13.32 -3.37
C ILE A 109 -0.11 14.63 -4.13
N ASP A 110 0.99 15.37 -4.20
CA ASP A 110 1.19 16.57 -5.01
C ASP A 110 2.24 16.23 -6.09
N ASN A 111 1.76 16.04 -7.31
CA ASN A 111 2.58 15.68 -8.47
C ASN A 111 2.09 16.36 -9.76
N ASN A 112 1.40 17.48 -9.62
CA ASN A 112 0.87 18.24 -10.73
C ASN A 112 0.86 19.74 -10.38
N SER A 113 0.80 20.60 -11.39
CA SER A 113 0.84 22.06 -11.20
C SER A 113 -0.43 22.67 -10.57
N THR A 114 -1.48 21.87 -10.40
CA THR A 114 -2.79 22.28 -9.86
C THR A 114 -3.19 21.35 -8.74
N GLY A 115 -3.65 21.90 -7.61
CA GLY A 115 -4.06 21.11 -6.47
C GLY A 115 -4.80 21.95 -5.42
N SER A 116 -4.88 21.41 -4.21
CA SER A 116 -5.46 22.08 -3.04
C SER A 116 -4.50 22.00 -1.87
N ASN A 117 -4.41 23.08 -1.09
CA ASN A 117 -3.70 23.09 0.19
C ASN A 117 -4.64 22.80 1.39
N GLN A 118 -5.92 22.49 1.13
CA GLN A 118 -6.90 22.14 2.16
C GLN A 118 -7.13 20.64 2.19
N LEU A 119 -7.26 20.06 3.38
CA LEU A 119 -7.73 18.68 3.55
C LEU A 119 -9.05 18.44 2.82
N PHE A 120 -9.26 17.22 2.33
CA PHE A 120 -10.52 16.85 1.69
C PHE A 120 -11.68 16.98 2.69
N HIS A 121 -11.49 16.45 3.90
CA HIS A 121 -12.33 16.68 5.08
C HIS A 121 -11.44 17.01 6.28
N SER A 122 -11.95 17.77 7.26
CA SER A 122 -11.16 18.20 8.42
C SER A 122 -11.02 17.13 9.51
N GLY A 123 -11.21 15.86 9.16
CA GLY A 123 -11.16 14.70 10.05
C GLY A 123 -9.84 14.58 10.81
N ALA A 124 -8.73 14.73 10.10
CA ALA A 124 -7.40 14.60 10.69
C ALA A 124 -7.06 15.69 11.72
N GLY A 125 -7.72 16.86 11.65
CA GLY A 125 -7.46 17.97 12.59
C GLY A 125 -6.07 18.58 12.44
N VAL A 126 -5.57 18.66 11.21
CA VAL A 126 -4.26 19.21 10.83
C VAL A 126 -4.41 20.17 9.66
N SER A 127 -3.34 20.87 9.31
CA SER A 127 -3.19 21.62 8.06
C SER A 127 -1.96 21.13 7.30
N PHE A 128 -1.80 21.50 6.03
CA PHE A 128 -0.60 21.17 5.26
C PHE A 128 0.39 22.32 5.31
N ASP A 129 1.67 21.99 5.09
CA ASP A 129 2.67 22.98 4.69
C ASP A 129 2.17 23.83 3.50
N PRO A 130 2.35 25.16 3.47
CA PRO A 130 1.87 26.02 2.39
C PRO A 130 2.36 25.63 0.98
N ASP A 131 3.53 24.99 0.89
CA ASP A 131 4.14 24.59 -0.39
C ASP A 131 3.63 23.22 -0.89
N PHE A 132 2.63 22.64 -0.23
CA PHE A 132 2.02 21.36 -0.59
C PHE A 132 0.60 21.54 -1.14
N ASN A 133 0.41 21.24 -2.42
CA ASN A 133 -0.85 21.41 -3.12
C ASN A 133 -1.29 20.08 -3.75
N TRP A 134 -1.90 19.22 -2.95
CA TRP A 134 -2.25 17.87 -3.38
C TRP A 134 -3.28 17.88 -4.52
N ASN A 135 -3.13 16.92 -5.42
CA ASN A 135 -4.05 16.68 -6.53
C ASN A 135 -4.61 15.25 -6.54
N LYS A 136 -4.08 14.37 -5.69
CA LYS A 136 -4.67 13.07 -5.39
C LYS A 136 -4.72 12.84 -3.88
N PHE A 137 -5.85 12.35 -3.40
CA PHE A 137 -6.03 11.91 -2.03
C PHE A 137 -6.48 10.45 -2.04
N ILE A 138 -5.84 9.60 -1.25
CA ILE A 138 -6.18 8.18 -1.08
C ILE A 138 -6.41 7.93 0.41
N LYS A 139 -7.57 7.40 0.75
CA LYS A 139 -7.97 7.05 2.11
C LYS A 139 -8.23 5.56 2.19
N ILE A 140 -7.64 4.88 3.18
CA ILE A 140 -7.63 3.42 3.26
C ILE A 140 -8.06 2.99 4.66
N SER A 141 -8.98 2.04 4.71
CA SER A 141 -9.36 1.31 5.91
C SER A 141 -9.29 -0.20 5.67
N GLY A 142 -9.61 -0.98 6.71
CA GLY A 142 -9.78 -2.43 6.61
C GLY A 142 -10.87 -2.89 5.63
N TRP A 143 -11.78 -2.02 5.22
CA TRP A 143 -12.95 -2.37 4.41
C TRP A 143 -12.91 -1.83 3.00
N TRP A 144 -12.32 -0.65 2.81
CA TRP A 144 -12.41 0.09 1.56
C TRP A 144 -11.13 0.87 1.26
N ILE A 145 -11.00 1.21 -0.02
CA ILE A 145 -10.02 2.15 -0.56
C ILE A 145 -10.85 3.24 -1.25
N ARG A 146 -10.64 4.49 -0.84
CA ARG A 146 -11.29 5.65 -1.45
C ARG A 146 -10.23 6.55 -2.06
N ALA A 147 -10.50 7.08 -3.25
CA ALA A 147 -9.61 7.99 -3.95
C ALA A 147 -10.39 9.22 -4.45
N PHE A 148 -9.81 10.40 -4.24
CA PHE A 148 -10.41 11.69 -4.56
C PHE A 148 -9.40 12.63 -5.20
N ASN A 149 -9.92 13.60 -5.94
CA ASN A 149 -9.20 14.79 -6.38
C ASN A 149 -9.79 16.01 -5.65
N PRO A 150 -9.16 17.19 -5.72
CA PRO A 150 -9.69 18.41 -5.09
C PRO A 150 -11.14 18.74 -5.45
N ASP A 151 -11.54 18.47 -6.70
CA ASP A 151 -12.88 18.76 -7.23
C ASP A 151 -13.89 17.63 -7.01
N SER A 152 -13.49 16.52 -6.38
CA SER A 152 -14.41 15.40 -6.11
C SER A 152 -15.54 15.85 -5.17
N GLN A 153 -16.75 15.35 -5.42
CA GLN A 153 -17.88 15.59 -4.54
C GLN A 153 -17.58 15.05 -3.14
N LYS A 154 -17.67 15.93 -2.13
CA LYS A 154 -17.44 15.58 -0.74
C LYS A 154 -18.57 14.71 -0.19
N GLU A 155 -18.19 13.78 0.69
CA GLU A 155 -19.13 12.87 1.35
C GLU A 155 -19.97 13.62 2.38
N ASN A 156 -21.23 13.24 2.56
CA ASN A 156 -22.05 13.78 3.66
C ASN A 156 -21.74 13.03 4.96
N LEU A 157 -20.78 13.57 5.71
CA LEU A 157 -20.31 12.98 6.98
C LEU A 157 -21.39 12.88 8.08
N LEU A 158 -22.54 13.54 7.92
CA LEU A 158 -23.65 13.46 8.88
C LEU A 158 -24.66 12.36 8.54
N ASN A 159 -24.55 11.74 7.36
CA ASN A 159 -25.43 10.67 6.92
C ASN A 159 -24.76 9.30 7.10
N ILE A 160 -24.97 8.68 8.27
CA ILE A 160 -24.40 7.37 8.62
C ILE A 160 -24.82 6.26 7.62
N ASN A 161 -26.02 6.37 7.04
CA ASN A 161 -26.49 5.42 6.02
C ASN A 161 -25.70 5.55 4.72
N GLU A 162 -25.36 6.77 4.30
CA GLU A 162 -24.50 6.98 3.13
C GLU A 162 -23.07 6.51 3.39
N LEU A 163 -22.53 6.71 4.59
CA LEU A 163 -21.18 6.23 4.96
C LEU A 163 -21.09 4.69 5.04
N SER A 164 -22.22 4.00 5.23
CA SER A 164 -22.30 2.53 5.39
C SER A 164 -22.84 1.78 4.18
N LEU A 165 -23.66 2.40 3.33
CA LEU A 165 -24.34 1.74 2.20
C LEU A 165 -23.82 2.17 0.82
N ASN A 166 -23.30 3.39 0.71
CA ASN A 166 -22.64 3.87 -0.49
C ASN A 166 -21.16 4.04 -0.17
N GLU A 167 -20.29 3.72 -1.12
CA GLU A 167 -18.86 3.97 -0.96
C GLU A 167 -18.45 5.04 -1.99
N PRO A 168 -18.72 6.34 -1.73
CA PRO A 168 -18.21 7.41 -2.57
C PRO A 168 -16.68 7.31 -2.67
N GLY A 169 -16.15 7.52 -3.88
CA GLY A 169 -14.71 7.48 -4.11
C GLY A 169 -14.12 6.08 -4.20
N VAL A 170 -14.92 4.99 -4.26
CA VAL A 170 -14.38 3.66 -4.59
C VAL A 170 -13.68 3.69 -5.93
N ASN A 171 -12.40 3.33 -5.91
CA ASN A 171 -11.63 3.14 -7.11
C ASN A 171 -11.38 1.64 -7.32
N ASN A 172 -12.13 1.04 -8.23
CA ASN A 172 -12.00 -0.38 -8.59
C ASN A 172 -10.65 -0.70 -9.26
N ASN A 173 -9.91 0.31 -9.71
CA ASN A 173 -8.59 0.12 -10.31
C ASN A 173 -7.49 0.00 -9.25
N PHE A 174 -7.80 0.23 -7.97
CA PHE A 174 -6.84 0.10 -6.88
C PHE A 174 -7.03 -1.26 -6.22
N SER A 175 -5.94 -1.86 -5.78
CA SER A 175 -6.00 -3.08 -4.97
C SER A 175 -5.18 -2.93 -3.70
N LEU A 176 -5.63 -3.61 -2.65
CA LEU A 176 -4.99 -3.62 -1.36
C LEU A 176 -4.80 -5.06 -0.92
N ASN A 177 -3.58 -5.40 -0.51
CA ASN A 177 -3.26 -6.72 0.00
C ASN A 177 -2.46 -6.56 1.29
N LYS A 178 -2.83 -7.33 2.31
CA LYS A 178 -2.03 -7.44 3.54
C LYS A 178 -1.16 -8.68 3.47
N LYS A 179 0.09 -8.56 3.92
CA LYS A 179 0.95 -9.70 4.23
C LYS A 179 1.68 -9.40 5.52
N ASP A 180 1.52 -10.25 6.53
CA ASP A 180 2.07 -10.01 7.86
C ASP A 180 1.62 -8.63 8.38
N ASN A 181 2.55 -7.73 8.73
CA ASN A 181 2.25 -6.35 9.13
C ASN A 181 2.45 -5.33 7.99
N ASP A 182 2.56 -5.79 6.75
CA ASP A 182 2.67 -4.92 5.58
C ASP A 182 1.31 -4.78 4.88
N ILE A 183 0.97 -3.54 4.52
CA ILE A 183 -0.14 -3.21 3.62
C ILE A 183 0.45 -2.79 2.27
N PHE A 184 0.04 -3.47 1.21
CA PHE A 184 0.43 -3.18 -0.16
C PHE A 184 -0.73 -2.56 -0.94
N LEU A 185 -0.63 -1.27 -1.23
CA LEU A 185 -1.51 -0.57 -2.16
C LEU A 185 -0.93 -0.68 -3.58
N ILE A 186 -1.70 -1.16 -4.54
CA ILE A 186 -1.33 -1.23 -5.94
C ILE A 186 -2.27 -0.31 -6.73
N LEU A 187 -1.69 0.56 -7.55
CA LEU A 187 -2.42 1.58 -8.30
C LEU A 187 -1.81 1.82 -9.69
N PRO A 188 -2.62 1.85 -10.76
CA PRO A 188 -2.14 2.13 -12.10
C PRO A 188 -1.55 3.52 -12.25
N LYS A 189 -0.49 3.65 -13.05
CA LYS A 189 0.09 4.96 -13.42
C LYS A 189 -0.91 5.87 -14.12
N SER A 190 -1.93 5.33 -14.79
CA SER A 190 -2.99 6.12 -15.40
C SER A 190 -3.82 6.92 -14.39
N GLU A 191 -3.85 6.51 -13.13
CA GLU A 191 -4.66 7.13 -12.08
C GLU A 191 -3.92 8.25 -11.33
N ILE A 192 -2.60 8.10 -11.19
CA ILE A 192 -1.77 9.04 -10.43
C ILE A 192 -0.71 9.76 -11.26
N LYS A 193 -0.44 9.41 -12.52
CA LYS A 193 0.66 9.95 -13.34
C LYS A 193 2.05 9.65 -12.74
N SER A 194 3.10 10.36 -13.18
CA SER A 194 4.46 10.15 -12.66
C SER A 194 4.58 10.64 -11.21
N LEU A 195 5.38 9.94 -10.40
CA LEU A 195 5.78 10.37 -9.06
C LEU A 195 7.17 11.03 -9.04
N ASP A 196 7.80 11.22 -10.20
CA ASP A 196 9.06 11.96 -10.31
C ASP A 196 8.88 13.39 -9.77
N ASN A 197 9.77 13.82 -8.88
CA ASN A 197 9.75 15.15 -8.27
C ASN A 197 8.39 15.49 -7.62
N SER A 198 7.76 14.49 -7.00
CA SER A 198 6.48 14.67 -6.32
C SER A 198 6.64 14.85 -4.82
N LYS A 199 5.60 15.36 -4.17
CA LYS A 199 5.51 15.47 -2.72
C LYS A 199 4.41 14.56 -2.21
N ILE A 200 4.62 13.93 -1.06
CA ILE A 200 3.66 13.04 -0.44
C ILE A 200 3.51 13.33 1.05
N VAL A 201 2.28 13.29 1.53
CA VAL A 201 1.95 13.33 2.95
C VAL A 201 1.25 12.03 3.32
N VAL A 202 1.69 11.38 4.39
CA VAL A 202 1.11 10.14 4.90
C VAL A 202 0.77 10.33 6.37
N MET A 203 -0.47 9.99 6.71
CA MET A 203 -0.99 10.05 8.08
C MET A 203 -1.67 8.74 8.45
N VAL A 204 -1.53 8.36 9.71
CA VAL A 204 -2.24 7.24 10.33
C VAL A 204 -3.15 7.78 11.42
N GLY A 205 -4.45 7.55 11.22
CA GLY A 205 -5.47 7.71 12.24
C GLY A 205 -5.89 6.39 12.85
N SER A 206 -6.71 6.50 13.88
CA SER A 206 -7.43 5.38 14.46
C SER A 206 -8.82 5.29 13.83
N PHE A 207 -9.08 4.27 13.03
CA PHE A 207 -10.33 4.09 12.28
C PHE A 207 -11.53 3.89 13.22
N ASP A 208 -12.57 4.67 13.03
CA ASP A 208 -13.87 4.55 13.69
C ASP A 208 -14.97 4.86 12.66
N PRO A 209 -15.80 3.89 12.25
CA PRO A 209 -16.83 4.12 11.24
C PRO A 209 -17.91 5.12 11.66
N PHE A 210 -18.02 5.43 12.97
CA PHE A 210 -18.95 6.43 13.51
C PHE A 210 -18.26 7.75 13.84
N GLY A 211 -16.94 7.80 13.71
CA GLY A 211 -16.14 8.99 13.93
C GLY A 211 -16.35 10.02 12.83
N TYR A 212 -16.19 11.30 13.17
CA TYR A 212 -16.20 12.35 12.16
C TYR A 212 -15.06 12.10 11.16
N ASP A 213 -15.44 11.95 9.89
CA ASP A 213 -14.53 11.58 8.80
C ASP A 213 -13.72 10.30 9.09
N HIS A 214 -14.37 9.34 9.78
CA HIS A 214 -13.83 8.03 10.14
C HIS A 214 -12.68 8.03 11.15
N PHE A 215 -12.37 9.17 11.76
CA PHE A 215 -11.40 9.24 12.85
C PHE A 215 -12.07 9.00 14.20
N ARG A 216 -11.48 8.12 15.00
CA ARG A 216 -11.83 7.93 16.40
C ARG A 216 -11.72 9.25 17.14
N SER A 217 -12.76 9.56 17.90
CA SER A 217 -12.80 10.79 18.69
C SER A 217 -11.80 10.77 19.85
N LEU A 218 -11.43 11.98 20.28
CA LEU A 218 -10.57 12.21 21.44
C LEU A 218 -11.40 12.40 22.71
N SER A 219 -10.79 12.19 23.87
CA SER A 219 -11.36 12.43 25.20
C SER A 219 -10.32 13.02 26.15
N LYS A 220 -10.75 13.86 27.11
CA LYS A 220 -9.91 14.35 28.22
C LYS A 220 -9.78 13.35 29.37
N SER A 221 -10.53 12.26 29.33
CA SER A 221 -10.47 11.15 30.29
C SER A 221 -10.23 9.84 29.56
N LYS A 222 -9.53 8.90 30.22
CA LYS A 222 -9.35 7.55 29.66
C LYS A 222 -10.73 6.94 29.47
N SER A 223 -11.04 6.55 28.24
CA SER A 223 -12.36 6.10 27.80
C SER A 223 -12.22 4.73 27.13
N TYR A 224 -13.33 3.99 27.08
CA TYR A 224 -13.33 2.64 26.52
C TYR A 224 -13.06 2.64 25.00
N TRP A 225 -13.57 3.63 24.27
CA TRP A 225 -13.51 3.67 22.80
C TRP A 225 -12.82 4.90 22.21
N GLN A 226 -12.54 5.92 23.02
CA GLN A 226 -11.95 7.18 22.56
C GLN A 226 -10.47 7.24 22.91
N ILE A 227 -9.69 7.90 22.07
CA ILE A 227 -8.27 8.18 22.35
C ILE A 227 -8.21 9.20 23.47
N TYR A 228 -7.46 8.90 24.52
CA TYR A 228 -7.20 9.90 25.56
C TYR A 228 -6.23 10.94 25.02
N SER A 229 -6.54 12.22 25.22
CA SER A 229 -5.71 13.37 24.88
C SER A 229 -5.33 14.12 26.15
N GLY A 230 -4.04 14.06 26.49
CA GLY A 230 -3.47 14.84 27.60
C GLY A 230 -3.19 16.30 27.26
N ASN A 231 -3.50 16.77 26.04
CA ASN A 231 -3.24 18.15 25.64
C ASN A 231 -4.14 19.13 26.41
N GLU A 232 -3.76 20.40 26.48
CA GLU A 232 -4.62 21.46 27.06
C GLU A 232 -5.56 22.09 26.03
N ILE A 233 -5.27 21.92 24.73
CA ILE A 233 -6.08 22.49 23.64
C ILE A 233 -7.49 21.87 23.56
N PRO A 234 -8.48 22.60 23.02
CA PRO A 234 -9.82 22.04 22.75
C PRO A 234 -9.74 20.79 21.85
N LEU A 235 -10.48 19.73 22.20
CA LEU A 235 -10.47 18.46 21.46
C LEU A 235 -10.91 18.61 19.99
N THR A 236 -11.69 19.64 19.69
CA THR A 236 -12.15 19.97 18.32
C THR A 236 -11.04 20.51 17.43
N LYS A 237 -9.95 21.02 18.02
CA LYS A 237 -8.80 21.60 17.31
C LYS A 237 -7.52 20.77 17.45
N ALA A 238 -7.57 19.71 18.25
CA ALA A 238 -6.47 18.78 18.41
C ALA A 238 -6.36 17.84 17.20
N PRO A 239 -5.14 17.46 16.78
CA PRO A 239 -4.97 16.48 15.72
C PRO A 239 -5.54 15.13 16.14
N ARG A 240 -6.20 14.42 15.23
CA ARG A 240 -6.71 13.05 15.41
C ARG A 240 -5.83 11.99 14.76
N VAL A 241 -4.70 12.39 14.20
CA VAL A 241 -3.64 11.49 13.75
C VAL A 241 -2.89 10.94 14.96
N LEU A 242 -2.56 9.66 14.90
CA LEU A 242 -1.72 8.97 15.88
C LEU A 242 -0.28 8.88 15.39
N ASP A 243 -0.08 8.85 14.07
CA ASP A 243 1.22 8.74 13.46
C ASP A 243 1.27 9.46 12.10
N ILE A 244 2.44 9.96 11.70
CA ILE A 244 2.73 10.70 10.47
C ILE A 244 4.18 10.43 10.05
N LEU A 245 4.42 10.24 8.75
CA LEU A 245 5.79 10.20 8.27
C LEU A 245 6.38 11.62 8.24
N VAL A 246 7.54 11.80 8.87
CA VAL A 246 8.21 13.10 8.98
C VAL A 246 9.53 13.16 8.18
N PRO A 247 9.90 14.32 7.60
CA PRO A 247 11.20 14.48 6.95
C PRO A 247 12.38 14.29 7.93
N GLY A 248 13.49 13.77 7.40
CA GLY A 248 14.64 13.26 8.15
C GLY A 248 14.94 13.94 9.50
N GLY A 249 14.88 13.15 10.57
CA GLY A 249 15.26 13.56 11.93
C GLY A 249 14.29 14.52 12.62
N SER A 250 13.19 14.92 11.96
CA SER A 250 12.15 15.74 12.57
C SER A 250 11.42 14.95 13.67
N SER A 251 10.83 15.67 14.62
CA SER A 251 10.03 15.06 15.69
C SER A 251 8.55 15.19 15.38
N GLN A 252 7.87 14.06 15.20
CA GLN A 252 6.41 13.95 15.14
C GLN A 252 5.73 14.74 16.26
N LYS A 253 6.21 14.56 17.49
CA LYS A 253 5.68 15.22 18.68
C LYS A 253 5.68 16.74 18.55
N GLU A 254 6.78 17.33 18.09
CA GLU A 254 6.88 18.78 17.95
C GLU A 254 6.07 19.30 16.76
N ILE A 255 6.01 18.54 15.66
CA ILE A 255 5.18 18.87 14.50
C ILE A 255 3.69 18.90 14.88
N LEU A 256 3.20 17.87 15.57
CA LEU A 256 1.79 17.74 15.91
C LEU A 256 1.35 18.60 17.10
N LYS A 257 2.23 19.43 17.65
CA LYS A 257 1.95 20.25 18.82
C LYS A 257 1.05 21.43 18.47
N GLY A 258 0.02 21.64 19.29
CA GLY A 258 -0.86 22.81 19.20
C GLY A 258 -2.14 22.58 18.40
N GLU A 259 -2.80 23.68 18.04
CA GLU A 259 -4.08 23.66 17.32
C GLU A 259 -3.83 23.56 15.81
N LEU A 260 -4.46 22.59 15.14
CA LEU A 260 -4.37 22.40 13.68
C LEU A 260 -2.93 22.47 13.11
N PRO A 261 -1.99 21.67 13.64
CA PRO A 261 -0.58 21.74 13.26
C PRO A 261 -0.40 21.55 11.74
N ALA A 262 0.57 22.27 11.17
CA ALA A 262 0.94 22.12 9.77
C ALA A 262 1.88 20.91 9.63
N ILE A 263 1.45 19.89 8.88
CA ILE A 263 2.26 18.70 8.66
C ILE A 263 3.16 18.86 7.42
N PRO A 264 4.42 18.40 7.50
CA PRO A 264 5.35 18.45 6.39
C PRO A 264 5.02 17.38 5.34
N TYR A 265 5.58 17.56 4.15
CA TYR A 265 5.59 16.56 3.08
C TYR A 265 6.96 15.89 2.95
N LEU A 266 6.96 14.70 2.37
CA LEU A 266 8.16 14.02 1.91
C LEU A 266 8.33 14.28 0.42
N GLU A 267 9.56 14.55 -0.02
CA GLU A 267 9.88 14.67 -1.44
C GLU A 267 10.28 13.30 -2.01
N ILE A 268 9.71 12.96 -3.15
CA ILE A 268 10.04 11.78 -3.93
C ILE A 268 10.93 12.24 -5.08
N ASP A 269 12.24 12.11 -4.88
CA ASP A 269 13.24 12.29 -5.93
C ASP A 269 13.61 10.92 -6.52
N THR A 270 13.32 10.74 -7.79
CA THR A 270 13.55 9.49 -8.53
C THR A 270 14.95 9.42 -9.13
N ASP A 271 15.82 10.41 -8.87
CA ASP A 271 17.27 10.38 -9.19
C ASP A 271 18.06 9.36 -8.35
N ILE A 272 17.44 8.22 -8.01
CA ILE A 272 18.18 7.02 -7.66
C ILE A 272 18.89 6.58 -8.95
N ALA A 273 20.23 6.67 -8.93
CA ALA A 273 21.10 6.23 -10.02
C ALA A 273 20.55 4.96 -10.68
N ALA A 274 20.28 5.04 -11.99
CA ALA A 274 19.72 3.94 -12.76
C ALA A 274 20.40 2.63 -12.36
N VAL A 275 19.63 1.69 -11.79
CA VAL A 275 20.17 0.40 -11.37
C VAL A 275 20.89 -0.20 -12.57
N GLU A 276 22.21 -0.38 -12.46
CA GLU A 276 22.98 -0.97 -13.54
C GLU A 276 22.34 -2.32 -13.89
N PRO A 277 22.01 -2.56 -15.16
CA PRO A 277 21.37 -3.81 -15.56
C PRO A 277 22.22 -4.98 -15.10
N THR A 278 21.60 -5.90 -14.36
CA THR A 278 22.32 -7.05 -13.82
C THR A 278 22.66 -8.02 -14.95
N ILE A 279 23.61 -8.93 -14.72
CA ILE A 279 23.90 -10.04 -15.66
C ILE A 279 22.61 -10.81 -16.01
N ILE A 280 21.67 -10.93 -15.06
CA ILE A 280 20.38 -11.58 -15.29
C ILE A 280 19.54 -10.81 -16.32
N ASP A 281 19.53 -9.48 -16.29
CA ASP A 281 18.80 -8.64 -17.24
C ASP A 281 19.36 -8.77 -18.66
N TYR A 282 20.69 -8.85 -18.80
CA TYR A 282 21.36 -9.13 -20.07
C TYR A 282 21.10 -10.55 -20.59
N LEU A 283 20.96 -11.53 -19.69
CA LEU A 283 20.71 -12.92 -20.05
C LEU A 283 19.23 -13.22 -20.32
N LYS A 284 18.28 -12.39 -19.85
CA LYS A 284 16.83 -12.61 -20.01
C LYS A 284 16.38 -12.75 -21.48
N PRO A 285 16.85 -11.92 -22.43
CA PRO A 285 16.55 -12.08 -23.86
C PRO A 285 17.21 -13.33 -24.47
N ILE A 286 18.46 -13.60 -24.09
CA ILE A 286 19.22 -14.77 -24.54
C ILE A 286 18.52 -16.04 -24.12
N ASN A 287 18.06 -16.12 -22.87
CA ASN A 287 17.34 -17.27 -22.34
C ASN A 287 16.00 -17.48 -23.09
N LYS A 288 15.27 -16.41 -23.43
CA LYS A 288 14.06 -16.51 -24.28
C LYS A 288 14.34 -17.04 -25.69
N ILE A 289 15.45 -16.62 -26.30
CA ILE A 289 15.86 -17.10 -27.63
C ILE A 289 16.31 -18.56 -27.55
N SER A 290 17.15 -18.92 -26.58
CA SER A 290 17.61 -20.30 -26.35
C SER A 290 16.43 -21.25 -26.11
N VAL A 291 15.44 -20.84 -25.33
CA VAL A 291 14.20 -21.61 -25.11
C VAL A 291 13.38 -21.73 -26.39
N SER A 292 13.26 -20.65 -27.18
CA SER A 292 12.54 -20.69 -28.47
C SER A 292 13.21 -21.64 -29.48
N ILE A 293 14.55 -21.64 -29.56
CA ILE A 293 15.33 -22.54 -30.42
C ILE A 293 15.14 -23.99 -29.96
N LEU A 294 15.21 -24.25 -28.65
CA LEU A 294 14.99 -25.59 -28.10
C LEU A 294 13.58 -26.10 -28.41
N LEU A 295 12.55 -25.26 -28.24
CA LEU A 295 11.17 -25.60 -28.58
C LEU A 295 10.99 -25.89 -30.08
N PHE A 296 11.62 -25.09 -30.94
CA PHE A 296 11.62 -25.30 -32.39
C PHE A 296 12.28 -26.63 -32.77
N TYR A 297 13.45 -26.93 -32.20
CA TYR A 297 14.15 -28.20 -32.42
C TYR A 297 13.30 -29.41 -32.00
N ILE A 298 12.63 -29.31 -30.85
CA ILE A 298 11.76 -30.36 -30.33
C ILE A 298 10.52 -30.54 -31.22
N PHE A 299 9.92 -29.45 -31.70
CA PHE A 299 8.84 -29.51 -32.67
C PHE A 299 9.27 -30.25 -33.95
N LEU A 300 10.47 -29.96 -34.44
CA LEU A 300 11.04 -30.59 -35.63
C LEU A 300 11.27 -32.09 -35.41
N LEU A 301 11.73 -32.49 -34.21
CA LEU A 301 11.93 -33.88 -33.81
C LEU A 301 10.60 -34.66 -33.72
N ILE A 302 9.58 -34.06 -33.13
CA ILE A 302 8.22 -34.63 -33.07
C ILE A 302 7.65 -34.78 -34.48
N PHE A 303 7.81 -33.76 -35.32
CA PHE A 303 7.37 -33.79 -36.71
C PHE A 303 8.04 -34.92 -37.49
N VAL A 304 9.36 -35.10 -37.35
CA VAL A 304 10.10 -36.19 -37.99
C VAL A 304 9.61 -37.56 -37.50
N ILE A 305 9.47 -37.76 -36.19
CA ILE A 305 8.99 -39.02 -35.61
C ILE A 305 7.57 -39.37 -36.10
N TYR A 306 6.69 -38.37 -36.18
CA TYR A 306 5.29 -38.58 -36.58
C TYR A 306 5.16 -38.78 -38.09
N ARG A 307 5.89 -38.00 -38.90
CA ARG A 307 5.86 -38.07 -40.36
C ARG A 307 6.50 -39.35 -40.90
N PHE A 308 7.58 -39.81 -40.28
CA PHE A 308 8.34 -40.96 -40.79
C PHE A 308 7.98 -42.29 -40.14
N LYS A 309 6.94 -42.37 -39.28
CA LYS A 309 6.45 -43.60 -38.60
C LYS A 309 7.58 -44.64 -38.45
N TYR A 310 8.55 -44.37 -37.58
CA TYR A 310 9.54 -45.40 -37.23
C TYR A 310 8.82 -46.55 -36.54
N HIS A 311 8.37 -47.52 -37.33
CA HIS A 311 7.99 -48.85 -36.89
C HIS A 311 9.29 -49.56 -36.51
N ASN A 312 9.49 -49.73 -35.21
CA ASN A 312 10.26 -50.87 -34.72
C ASN A 312 9.41 -52.12 -34.89
#